data_AF-A0A3P6PBH7-F1
#
_entry.id   AF-A0A3P6PBH7-F1
#
_cell.length_a   1.000
_cell.length_b   1.000
_cell.length_c   1.000
_cell.angle_alpha   90.00
_cell.angle_beta   90.00
_cell.angle_gamma   90.00
#
_symmetry.space_group_name_H-M   'P 1'
#
loop_
_entity.id
_entity.type
_entity.pdbx_description
1 polymer ?
#
loop_
_entity_poly.entity_id
_entity_poly.type
_entity_poly.pdbx_seq_one_letter_code
_entity_poly.pdbx_strand_id
1 'polypeptide(L)'
;MDAGFSSMSSRMHNTRTGISDMVRTAQEGEMKRAATLKMSAEARLLRHQELERIRKQEEEECTDDSNHIRGYNGSQTSSSRYSSRHSSIEPSHASSNYGNDPRELKRLLSQLEEKYKEALVINAQLDCEKQFLTYSVDLLKDKLEDATESNQYNQKCAADRKKELAYQRMQLAELNHQLEVARQQIAIRDELITERGLVLVNADGSESSAGMANGDTGQSLLNGAAGSETSRPSANHPQSPQAPSSSDGALLPASSSSSSYTILSKSNAEALKSICGSDIDAKIATLLEERAKDKERIETLKLHLAEERERIELVQKLDTRAKGGDPENLRQAVQAARSQAQEYKFRVEQANQKITGLEGDIIRLEGQVKRFKTIAENAETQEDQLKQEKRKIHRELREALSTIDDLKSENSTLQRKIDKLSRSPPGVPSGSGLRFYRGSSQAR
;
A
#
# COMPACT_ATOMS: atom_id res chain seq x y z
N MET A 1 -21.42 -19.89 -7.66
CA MET A 1 -20.88 -18.79 -6.83
C MET A 1 -19.35 -18.61 -6.96
N ASP A 2 -18.61 -19.43 -7.73
CA ASP A 2 -17.13 -19.39 -7.73
C ASP A 2 -16.44 -18.52 -8.81
N ALA A 3 -17.17 -17.85 -9.71
CA ALA A 3 -16.54 -17.11 -10.80
C ALA A 3 -16.02 -15.70 -10.41
N GLY A 4 -16.34 -15.20 -9.22
CA GLY A 4 -16.00 -13.83 -8.78
C GLY A 4 -14.60 -13.67 -8.18
N PHE A 5 -14.05 -14.70 -7.53
CA PHE A 5 -12.80 -14.58 -6.76
C PHE A 5 -11.53 -14.61 -7.62
N SER A 6 -11.52 -15.35 -8.73
CA SER A 6 -10.35 -15.43 -9.62
C SER A 6 -10.06 -14.12 -10.37
N SER A 7 -11.08 -13.33 -10.67
CA SER A 7 -10.92 -12.04 -11.39
C SER A 7 -10.25 -10.97 -10.50
N MET A 8 -10.60 -10.91 -9.21
CA MET A 8 -9.99 -9.95 -8.29
C MET A 8 -8.55 -10.32 -7.92
N SER A 9 -8.23 -11.61 -7.79
CA SER A 9 -6.87 -12.07 -7.48
C SER A 9 -5.87 -11.78 -8.61
N SER A 10 -6.29 -11.91 -9.88
CA SER A 10 -5.47 -11.59 -11.06
C SER A 10 -5.23 -10.07 -11.19
N ARG A 11 -6.22 -9.23 -10.86
CA ARG A 11 -6.09 -7.77 -10.90
C ARG A 11 -5.20 -7.22 -9.77
N MET A 12 -5.24 -7.85 -8.61
CA MET A 12 -4.37 -7.55 -7.46
C MET A 12 -2.93 -8.00 -7.69
N HIS A 13 -2.71 -9.12 -8.39
CA HIS A 13 -1.37 -9.55 -8.78
C HIS A 13 -0.73 -8.56 -9.78
N ASN A 14 -1.42 -8.18 -10.86
CA ASN A 14 -0.87 -7.26 -11.86
C ASN A 14 -0.52 -5.85 -11.31
N THR A 15 -1.27 -5.35 -10.33
CA THR A 15 -0.98 -4.06 -9.68
C THR A 15 0.21 -4.16 -8.71
N ARG A 16 0.35 -5.29 -8.00
CA ARG A 16 1.51 -5.56 -7.14
C ARG A 16 2.81 -5.71 -7.93
N THR A 17 2.77 -6.38 -9.09
CA THR A 17 3.95 -6.51 -9.97
C THR A 17 4.35 -5.16 -10.57
N GLY A 18 3.39 -4.35 -11.01
CA GLY A 18 3.66 -3.00 -11.55
C GLY A 18 4.27 -2.03 -10.54
N ILE A 19 3.86 -2.10 -9.27
CA ILE A 19 4.46 -1.29 -8.19
C ILE A 19 5.89 -1.76 -7.90
N SER A 20 6.14 -3.06 -7.85
CA SER A 20 7.49 -3.59 -7.63
C SER A 20 8.47 -3.25 -8.76
N ASP A 21 8.02 -3.26 -10.01
CA ASP A 21 8.88 -2.92 -11.16
C ASP A 21 9.18 -1.40 -11.22
N MET A 22 8.23 -0.56 -10.81
CA MET A 22 8.41 0.89 -10.68
C MET A 22 9.40 1.26 -9.57
N VAL A 23 9.34 0.56 -8.42
CA VAL A 23 10.31 0.73 -7.32
C VAL A 23 11.71 0.30 -7.77
N ARG A 24 11.83 -0.79 -8.54
CA ARG A 24 13.11 -1.25 -9.07
C ARG A 24 13.72 -0.26 -10.06
N THR A 25 12.92 0.30 -10.97
CA THR A 25 13.40 1.33 -11.92
C THR A 25 13.78 2.64 -11.22
N ALA A 26 13.08 3.03 -10.15
CA ALA A 26 13.45 4.18 -9.33
C ALA A 26 14.79 3.96 -8.61
N GLN A 27 14.98 2.78 -8.01
CA GLN A 27 16.24 2.41 -7.34
C GLN A 27 17.41 2.32 -8.31
N GLU A 28 17.21 1.78 -9.51
CA GLU A 28 18.23 1.77 -10.57
C GLU A 28 18.59 3.19 -11.02
N GLY A 29 17.60 4.10 -11.10
CA GLY A 29 17.82 5.51 -11.39
C GLY A 29 18.63 6.22 -10.31
N GLU A 30 18.34 5.97 -9.04
CA GLU A 30 19.09 6.50 -7.89
C GLU A 30 20.52 5.97 -7.85
N MET A 31 20.74 4.68 -8.09
CA MET A 31 22.09 4.10 -8.18
C MET A 31 22.91 4.72 -9.32
N LYS A 32 22.30 4.97 -10.49
CA LYS A 32 22.99 5.64 -11.62
C LYS A 32 23.36 7.10 -11.30
N ARG A 33 22.49 7.84 -10.58
CA ARG A 33 22.82 9.20 -10.12
C ARG A 33 23.90 9.19 -9.04
N ALA A 34 23.85 8.25 -8.10
CA ALA A 34 24.88 8.10 -7.06
C ALA A 34 26.24 7.74 -7.68
N ALA A 35 26.27 6.84 -8.67
CA ALA A 35 27.50 6.48 -9.39
C ALA A 35 28.09 7.66 -10.17
N THR A 36 27.27 8.44 -10.86
CA THR A 36 27.74 9.64 -11.58
C THR A 36 28.26 10.73 -10.64
N LEU A 37 27.61 10.94 -9.49
CA LEU A 37 28.11 11.85 -8.46
C LEU A 37 29.43 11.37 -7.86
N LYS A 38 29.58 10.06 -7.61
CA LYS A 38 30.83 9.46 -7.10
C LYS A 38 31.98 9.61 -8.11
N MET A 39 31.74 9.31 -9.39
CA MET A 39 32.72 9.51 -10.46
C MET A 39 33.11 10.99 -10.61
N SER A 40 32.16 11.91 -10.48
CA SER A 40 32.43 13.35 -10.49
C SER A 40 33.24 13.82 -9.28
N ALA A 41 33.01 13.24 -8.10
CA ALA A 41 33.80 13.52 -6.90
C ALA A 41 35.24 12.97 -7.04
N GLU A 42 35.41 11.74 -7.54
CA GLU A 42 36.72 11.15 -7.82
C GLU A 42 37.50 11.94 -8.89
N ALA A 43 36.83 12.39 -9.96
CA ALA A 43 37.45 13.24 -10.98
C ALA A 43 37.92 14.59 -10.41
N ARG A 44 37.16 15.18 -9.48
CA ARG A 44 37.57 16.41 -8.77
C ARG A 44 38.78 16.16 -7.86
N LEU A 45 38.82 15.02 -7.19
CA LEU A 45 39.93 14.63 -6.32
C LEU A 45 41.22 14.37 -7.11
N LEU A 46 41.12 13.71 -8.27
CA LEU A 46 42.23 13.52 -9.20
C LEU A 46 42.73 14.86 -9.76
N ARG A 47 41.84 15.76 -10.16
CA ARG A 47 42.21 17.10 -10.63
C ARG A 47 42.94 17.90 -9.53
N HIS A 48 42.48 17.79 -8.28
CA HIS A 48 43.16 18.42 -7.15
C HIS A 48 44.55 17.83 -6.91
N GLN A 49 44.70 16.49 -6.98
CA GLN A 49 46.00 15.83 -6.84
C GLN A 49 46.97 16.20 -7.97
N GLU A 50 46.49 16.34 -9.21
CA GLU A 50 47.29 16.77 -10.36
C GLU A 50 47.79 18.21 -10.16
N LEU A 51 46.91 19.11 -9.72
CA LEU A 51 47.28 20.49 -9.39
C LEU A 51 48.30 20.57 -8.24
N GLU A 52 48.19 19.69 -7.24
CA GLU A 52 49.22 19.58 -6.20
C GLU A 52 50.55 19.01 -6.72
N ARG A 53 50.53 18.08 -7.68
CA ARG A 53 51.79 17.61 -8.32
C ARG A 53 52.45 18.71 -9.11
N ILE A 54 51.69 19.49 -9.89
CA ILE A 54 52.21 20.61 -10.65
C ILE A 54 52.81 21.65 -9.70
N ARG A 55 52.09 22.00 -8.62
CA ARG A 55 52.61 22.90 -7.60
C ARG A 55 53.90 22.38 -6.95
N LYS A 56 53.98 21.07 -6.64
CA LYS A 56 55.20 20.47 -6.11
C LYS A 56 56.35 20.47 -7.12
N GLN A 57 56.07 20.28 -8.40
CA GLN A 57 57.07 20.39 -9.46
C GLN A 57 57.57 21.83 -9.64
N GLU A 58 56.68 22.81 -9.57
CA GLU A 58 57.03 24.24 -9.56
C GLU A 58 57.83 24.63 -8.30
N GLU A 59 57.49 24.08 -7.14
CA GLU A 59 58.25 24.26 -5.88
C GLU A 59 59.64 23.58 -5.97
N GLU A 60 59.75 22.39 -6.56
CA GLU A 60 61.04 21.70 -6.79
C GLU A 60 61.90 22.42 -7.85
N GLU A 61 61.31 22.95 -8.92
CA GLU A 61 61.98 23.75 -9.96
C GLU A 61 62.44 25.12 -9.42
N CYS A 62 61.82 25.62 -8.35
CA CYS A 62 62.20 26.87 -7.67
C CYS A 62 63.29 26.67 -6.58
N THR A 63 63.74 25.45 -6.30
CA THR A 63 64.69 25.16 -5.20
C THR A 63 66.17 25.05 -5.58
N ASP A 64 66.57 25.38 -6.81
CA ASP A 64 67.99 25.40 -7.22
C ASP A 64 68.70 26.75 -7.01
N ASP A 65 68.26 27.56 -6.03
CA ASP A 65 69.08 28.64 -5.51
C ASP A 65 68.90 28.81 -3.99
N SER A 66 70.05 28.87 -3.32
CA SER A 66 70.24 28.52 -1.92
C SER A 66 69.76 29.54 -0.88
N ASN A 67 69.41 28.97 0.28
CA ASN A 67 69.62 29.43 1.67
C ASN A 67 68.63 30.40 2.36
N HIS A 68 67.88 29.78 3.30
CA HIS A 68 67.83 30.08 4.74
C HIS A 68 67.82 31.55 5.20
N ILE A 69 66.71 31.97 5.84
CA ILE A 69 66.69 32.47 7.22
C ILE A 69 65.25 32.51 7.80
N ARG A 70 65.10 31.76 8.90
CA ARG A 70 64.40 32.03 10.17
C ARG A 70 62.94 32.54 10.18
N GLY A 71 62.07 31.70 10.74
CA GLY A 71 60.69 32.02 11.06
C GLY A 71 60.49 32.97 12.25
N TYR A 72 59.28 33.55 12.29
CA TYR A 72 58.65 34.01 13.52
C TYR A 72 57.13 33.91 13.41
N ASN A 73 56.52 33.53 14.53
CA ASN A 73 55.10 33.27 14.74
C ASN A 73 54.21 34.51 14.54
N GLY A 74 52.97 34.25 14.17
CA GLY A 74 51.92 35.25 13.99
C GLY A 74 51.43 35.92 15.28
N SER A 75 50.65 36.98 15.09
CA SER A 75 49.49 37.33 15.90
C SER A 75 48.67 38.41 15.21
N GLN A 76 47.37 38.17 15.17
CA GLN A 76 46.32 39.10 14.77
C GLN A 76 46.21 40.23 15.80
N THR A 77 45.96 41.47 15.37
CA THR A 77 45.02 42.46 15.95
C THR A 77 44.84 43.59 14.90
N SER A 78 43.66 43.74 14.30
CA SER A 78 42.56 44.63 14.69
C SER A 78 42.82 46.14 14.54
N SER A 79 42.07 46.74 13.60
CA SER A 79 41.36 48.04 13.68
C SER A 79 42.15 49.37 13.73
N SER A 80 41.88 50.25 12.75
CA SER A 80 41.36 51.63 12.91
C SER A 80 41.32 52.32 11.53
N ARG A 81 40.16 52.54 10.88
CA ARG A 81 39.27 53.72 10.98
C ARG A 81 39.96 55.09 11.16
N TYR A 82 39.62 56.00 10.23
CA TYR A 82 39.84 57.46 10.21
C TYR A 82 41.30 57.86 9.90
N SER A 83 41.61 58.75 8.95
CA SER A 83 41.10 60.11 8.83
C SER A 83 41.52 60.72 7.48
N SER A 84 40.57 61.23 6.71
CA SER A 84 40.82 62.15 5.61
C SER A 84 41.14 63.52 6.18
N ARG A 85 42.40 63.98 6.07
CA ARG A 85 42.74 65.41 6.11
C ARG A 85 43.93 65.70 5.19
N HIS A 86 43.59 66.19 4.00
CA HIS A 86 44.16 67.40 3.39
C HIS A 86 45.65 67.67 3.65
N SER A 87 46.48 67.50 2.62
CA SER A 87 47.61 68.41 2.40
C SER A 87 47.64 68.82 0.93
N SER A 88 47.08 70.01 0.69
CA SER A 88 47.42 70.84 -0.44
C SER A 88 48.84 71.37 -0.19
N ILE A 89 49.80 70.99 -1.02
CA ILE A 89 51.06 71.71 -1.14
C ILE A 89 51.11 72.27 -2.56
N GLU A 90 50.82 73.56 -2.60
CA GLU A 90 51.14 74.50 -3.66
C GLU A 90 52.68 74.50 -3.86
N PRO A 91 53.21 74.45 -5.10
CA PRO A 91 54.64 74.57 -5.33
C PRO A 91 55.04 76.05 -5.17
N SER A 92 55.53 76.40 -3.98
CA SER A 92 56.24 77.65 -3.78
C SER A 92 57.63 77.54 -4.40
N HIS A 93 57.89 78.35 -5.43
CA HIS A 93 59.22 78.57 -5.98
C HIS A 93 60.18 79.05 -4.88
N ALA A 94 61.00 78.14 -4.37
CA ALA A 94 62.21 78.47 -3.64
C ALA A 94 63.40 78.04 -4.50
N SER A 95 64.07 79.03 -5.09
CA SER A 95 65.35 78.88 -5.76
C SER A 95 66.37 78.32 -4.76
N SER A 96 66.52 77.01 -4.74
CA SER A 96 67.55 76.35 -3.95
C SER A 96 68.84 76.31 -4.76
N ASN A 97 69.78 77.16 -4.36
CA ASN A 97 71.18 77.06 -4.71
C ASN A 97 71.75 75.81 -4.02
N TYR A 98 71.40 74.62 -4.51
CA TYR A 98 72.06 73.38 -4.08
C TYR A 98 73.51 73.46 -4.55
N GLY A 99 74.43 73.26 -3.60
CA GLY A 99 75.85 73.21 -3.87
C GLY A 99 76.14 72.20 -4.97
N ASN A 100 76.80 72.66 -6.03
CA ASN A 100 77.35 71.83 -7.09
C ASN A 100 78.62 71.09 -6.59
N ASP A 101 78.58 70.51 -5.38
CA ASP A 101 79.64 69.64 -4.89
C ASP A 101 79.38 68.21 -5.40
N PRO A 102 80.22 67.68 -6.32
CA PRO A 102 80.02 66.36 -6.91
C PRO A 102 79.96 65.23 -5.87
N ARG A 103 80.57 65.40 -4.69
CA ARG A 103 80.56 64.39 -3.62
C ARG A 103 79.22 64.32 -2.92
N GLU A 104 78.59 65.45 -2.67
CA GLU A 104 77.27 65.52 -2.05
C GLU A 104 76.18 65.04 -3.01
N LEU A 105 76.27 65.41 -4.30
CA LEU A 105 75.35 64.91 -5.32
C LEU A 105 75.43 63.39 -5.47
N LYS A 106 76.64 62.80 -5.38
CA LYS A 106 76.83 61.34 -5.39
C LYS A 106 76.25 60.67 -4.14
N ARG A 107 76.41 61.27 -2.96
CA ARG A 107 75.80 60.78 -1.72
C ARG A 107 74.26 60.82 -1.80
N LEU A 108 73.69 61.91 -2.30
CA LEU A 108 72.24 62.05 -2.50
C LEU A 108 71.72 61.06 -3.55
N LEU A 109 72.46 60.85 -4.64
CA LEU A 109 72.14 59.84 -5.64
C LEU A 109 72.13 58.43 -5.01
N SER A 110 73.17 58.05 -4.26
CA SER A 110 73.21 56.75 -3.59
C SER A 110 72.08 56.58 -2.56
N GLN A 111 71.73 57.62 -1.80
CA GLN A 111 70.59 57.57 -0.89
C GLN A 111 69.25 57.44 -1.61
N LEU A 112 69.10 58.07 -2.77
CA LEU A 112 67.90 57.95 -3.60
C LEU A 112 67.82 56.57 -4.24
N GLU A 113 68.95 56.01 -4.68
CA GLU A 113 69.07 54.64 -5.19
C GLU A 113 68.72 53.59 -4.13
N GLU A 114 69.18 53.76 -2.88
CA GLU A 114 68.82 52.88 -1.76
C GLU A 114 67.32 52.93 -1.46
N LYS A 115 66.74 54.14 -1.35
CA LYS A 115 65.30 54.31 -1.16
C LYS A 115 64.48 53.74 -2.32
N TYR A 116 64.97 53.85 -3.55
CA TYR A 116 64.32 53.24 -4.71
C TYR A 116 64.32 51.72 -4.62
N LYS A 117 65.44 51.11 -4.19
CA LYS A 117 65.52 49.65 -3.94
C LYS A 117 64.55 49.22 -2.84
N GLU A 118 64.50 49.95 -1.72
CA GLU A 118 63.54 49.67 -0.63
C GLU A 118 62.10 49.75 -1.13
N ALA A 119 61.76 50.79 -1.89
CA ALA A 119 60.42 50.94 -2.47
C ALA A 119 60.08 49.81 -3.44
N LEU A 120 61.05 49.33 -4.23
CA LEU A 120 60.85 48.21 -5.16
C LEU A 120 60.59 46.89 -4.40
N VAL A 121 61.31 46.64 -3.31
CA VAL A 121 61.09 45.47 -2.44
C VAL A 121 59.70 45.53 -1.78
N ILE A 122 59.31 46.68 -1.23
CA ILE A 122 57.97 46.86 -0.65
C ILE A 122 56.89 46.70 -1.72
N ASN A 123 57.10 47.24 -2.92
CA ASN A 123 56.14 47.11 -4.01
C ASN A 123 55.97 45.64 -4.45
N ALA A 124 57.06 44.89 -4.54
CA ALA A 124 57.00 43.44 -4.81
C ALA A 124 56.27 42.69 -3.69
N GLN A 125 56.50 43.04 -2.41
CA GLN A 125 55.77 42.45 -1.29
C GLN A 125 54.26 42.75 -1.36
N LEU A 126 53.90 44.00 -1.66
CA LEU A 126 52.50 44.40 -1.82
C LEU A 126 51.82 43.66 -2.98
N ASP A 127 52.53 43.41 -4.08
CA ASP A 127 52.00 42.61 -5.18
C ASP A 127 51.76 41.15 -4.77
N CYS A 128 52.65 40.55 -3.98
CA CYS A 128 52.45 39.20 -3.41
C CYS A 128 51.24 39.16 -2.47
N GLU A 129 51.11 40.12 -1.56
CA GLU A 129 49.97 40.22 -0.62
C GLU A 129 48.66 40.46 -1.38
N LYS A 130 48.66 41.31 -2.40
CA LYS A 130 47.51 41.54 -3.28
C LYS A 130 47.08 40.27 -3.99
N GLN A 131 48.02 39.51 -4.57
CA GLN A 131 47.72 38.24 -5.22
C GLN A 131 47.14 37.23 -4.23
N PHE A 132 47.75 37.09 -3.04
CA PHE A 132 47.24 36.22 -1.98
C PHE A 132 45.81 36.58 -1.56
N LEU A 133 45.53 37.87 -1.32
CA LEU A 133 44.19 38.34 -0.97
C LEU A 133 43.19 38.12 -2.10
N THR A 134 43.61 38.28 -3.36
CA THR A 134 42.76 38.02 -4.53
C THR A 134 42.31 36.55 -4.56
N TYR A 135 43.25 35.61 -4.40
CA TYR A 135 42.91 34.18 -4.31
C TYR A 135 42.04 33.85 -3.10
N SER A 136 42.30 34.48 -1.96
CA SER A 136 41.49 34.29 -0.75
C SER A 136 40.05 34.75 -0.96
N VAL A 137 39.86 35.90 -1.61
CA VAL A 137 38.53 36.43 -1.95
C VAL A 137 37.80 35.49 -2.90
N ASP A 138 38.45 34.97 -3.93
CA ASP A 138 37.80 34.07 -4.88
C ASP A 138 37.41 32.74 -4.23
N LEU A 139 38.26 32.16 -3.39
CA LEU A 139 37.90 30.97 -2.60
C LEU A 139 36.71 31.23 -1.66
N LEU A 140 36.64 32.41 -1.06
CA LEU A 140 35.52 32.79 -0.19
C LEU A 140 34.22 33.00 -0.98
N LYS A 141 34.29 33.49 -2.23
CA LYS A 141 33.13 33.58 -3.12
C LYS A 141 32.61 32.20 -3.49
N ASP A 142 33.48 31.28 -3.86
CA ASP A 142 33.09 29.89 -4.19
C ASP A 142 32.40 29.23 -2.98
N LYS A 143 32.97 29.38 -1.77
CA LYS A 143 32.36 28.87 -0.54
C LYS A 143 31.02 29.54 -0.22
N LEU A 144 30.87 30.83 -0.51
CA LEU A 144 29.62 31.54 -0.33
C LEU A 144 28.57 31.01 -1.32
N GLU A 145 28.95 30.79 -2.57
CA GLU A 145 28.07 30.23 -3.60
C GLU A 145 27.60 28.82 -3.19
N ASP A 146 28.51 27.91 -2.84
CA ASP A 146 28.18 26.57 -2.33
C ASP A 146 27.22 26.62 -1.12
N ALA A 147 27.47 27.53 -0.18
CA ALA A 147 26.61 27.71 0.99
C ALA A 147 25.22 28.24 0.60
N THR A 148 25.14 29.15 -0.37
CA THR A 148 23.86 29.68 -0.87
C THR A 148 23.06 28.62 -1.61
N GLU A 149 23.69 27.81 -2.47
CA GLU A 149 23.04 26.71 -3.15
C GLU A 149 22.53 25.65 -2.17
N SER A 150 23.36 25.26 -1.19
CA SER A 150 22.98 24.34 -0.12
C SER A 150 21.80 24.88 0.70
N ASN A 151 21.79 26.18 1.02
CA ASN A 151 20.67 26.79 1.73
C ASN A 151 19.37 26.77 0.90
N GLN A 152 19.44 27.12 -0.39
CA GLN A 152 18.29 27.07 -1.29
C GLN A 152 17.73 25.65 -1.43
N TYR A 153 18.61 24.64 -1.53
CA TYR A 153 18.21 23.24 -1.54
C TYR A 153 17.49 22.84 -0.26
N ASN A 154 18.05 23.18 0.90
CA ASN A 154 17.44 22.91 2.20
C ASN A 154 16.07 23.59 2.36
N GLN A 155 15.91 24.83 1.88
CA GLN A 155 14.62 25.52 1.88
C GLN A 155 13.57 24.80 1.01
N LYS A 156 13.95 24.32 -0.18
CA LYS A 156 13.06 23.52 -1.05
C LYS A 156 12.62 22.23 -0.35
N CYS A 157 13.56 21.48 0.23
CA CYS A 157 13.25 20.26 0.99
C CYS A 157 12.34 20.54 2.20
N ALA A 158 12.55 21.65 2.91
CA ALA A 158 11.69 22.05 4.02
C ALA A 158 10.26 22.39 3.55
N ALA A 159 10.13 23.08 2.41
CA ALA A 159 8.83 23.38 1.81
C ALA A 159 8.08 22.10 1.39
N ASP A 160 8.77 21.12 0.80
CA ASP A 160 8.15 19.85 0.42
C ASP A 160 7.74 19.01 1.64
N ARG A 161 8.58 18.97 2.69
CA ARG A 161 8.19 18.36 3.97
C ARG A 161 6.97 19.03 4.60
N LYS A 162 6.85 20.36 4.49
CA LYS A 162 5.69 21.10 5.00
C LYS A 162 4.41 20.74 4.24
N LYS A 163 4.49 20.53 2.92
CA LYS A 163 3.35 20.05 2.11
C LYS A 163 2.94 18.64 2.50
N GLU A 164 3.91 17.74 2.65
CA GLU A 164 3.66 16.35 3.09
C GLU A 164 3.00 16.31 4.47
N LEU A 165 3.48 17.12 5.42
CA LEU A 165 2.88 17.24 6.74
C LEU A 165 1.44 17.77 6.67
N ALA A 166 1.16 18.74 5.80
CA ALA A 166 -0.20 19.24 5.60
C ALA A 166 -1.13 18.15 5.02
N TYR A 167 -0.63 17.36 4.08
CA TYR A 167 -1.37 16.21 3.52
C TYR A 167 -1.68 15.16 4.59
N GLN A 168 -0.68 14.79 5.40
CA GLN A 168 -0.87 13.84 6.51
C GLN A 168 -1.87 14.36 7.55
N ARG A 169 -1.84 15.66 7.89
CA ARG A 169 -2.83 16.27 8.78
C ARG A 169 -4.25 16.18 8.23
N MET A 170 -4.43 16.42 6.93
CA MET A 170 -5.73 16.27 6.27
C MET A 170 -6.22 14.82 6.34
N GLN A 171 -5.34 13.85 6.09
CA GLN A 171 -5.68 12.42 6.18
C GLN A 171 -6.06 12.01 7.61
N LEU A 172 -5.34 12.50 8.62
CA LEU A 172 -5.68 12.26 10.02
C LEU A 172 -7.03 12.88 10.40
N ALA A 173 -7.35 14.07 9.89
CA ALA A 173 -8.66 14.70 10.12
C ALA A 173 -9.80 13.86 9.53
N GLU A 174 -9.61 13.35 8.30
CA GLU A 174 -10.58 12.47 7.65
C GLU A 174 -10.77 11.16 8.41
N LEU A 175 -9.68 10.49 8.80
CA LEU A 175 -9.75 9.24 9.55
C LEU A 175 -10.41 9.43 10.92
N ASN A 176 -10.12 10.55 11.61
CA ASN A 176 -10.77 10.90 12.86
C ASN A 176 -12.28 11.14 12.67
N HIS A 177 -12.69 11.78 11.58
CA HIS A 177 -14.11 11.94 11.27
C HIS A 177 -14.81 10.59 11.06
N GLN A 178 -14.20 9.69 10.28
CA GLN A 178 -14.74 8.33 10.06
C GLN A 178 -14.83 7.53 11.36
N LEU A 179 -13.82 7.64 12.22
CA LEU A 179 -13.79 7.00 13.53
C LEU A 179 -14.93 7.55 14.41
N GLU A 180 -15.13 8.86 14.43
CA GLU A 180 -16.19 9.50 15.19
C GLU A 180 -17.58 9.06 14.71
N VAL A 181 -17.79 9.02 13.39
CA VAL A 181 -19.04 8.49 12.81
C VAL A 181 -19.26 7.03 13.20
N ALA A 182 -18.22 6.19 13.15
CA ALA A 182 -18.33 4.79 13.58
C ALA A 182 -18.64 4.65 15.07
N ARG A 183 -18.03 5.48 15.93
CA ARG A 183 -18.35 5.54 17.37
C ARG A 183 -19.81 5.94 17.61
N GLN A 184 -20.30 6.94 16.89
CA GLN A 184 -21.70 7.36 16.99
C GLN A 184 -22.66 6.24 16.54
N GLN A 185 -22.34 5.53 15.45
CA GLN A 185 -23.13 4.37 15.00
C GLN A 185 -23.16 3.26 16.04
N ILE A 186 -22.03 2.96 16.69
CA ILE A 186 -21.97 1.98 17.78
C ILE A 186 -22.80 2.45 18.98
N ALA A 187 -22.68 3.72 19.37
CA ALA A 187 -23.46 4.29 20.48
C ALA A 187 -24.97 4.22 20.23
N ILE A 188 -25.43 4.58 19.02
CA ILE A 188 -26.84 4.46 18.62
C ILE A 188 -27.29 2.99 18.65
N ARG A 189 -26.46 2.07 18.15
CA ARG A 189 -26.76 0.63 18.20
C ARG A 189 -26.92 0.14 19.62
N ASP A 190 -26.01 0.52 20.52
CA ASP A 190 -26.06 0.13 21.94
C ASP A 190 -27.26 0.76 22.66
N GLU A 191 -27.58 2.02 22.39
CA GLU A 191 -28.79 2.68 22.88
C GLU A 191 -30.04 1.90 22.45
N LEU A 192 -30.18 1.57 21.16
CA LEU A 192 -31.30 0.78 20.65
C LEU A 192 -31.39 -0.62 21.29
N ILE A 193 -30.25 -1.29 21.53
CA ILE A 193 -30.21 -2.57 22.24
C ILE A 193 -30.77 -2.40 23.65
N THR A 194 -30.34 -1.36 24.38
CA THR A 194 -30.80 -1.09 25.75
C THR A 194 -32.27 -0.67 25.82
N GLU A 195 -32.74 0.21 24.93
CA GLU A 195 -34.14 0.66 24.87
C GLU A 195 -35.11 -0.50 24.62
N ARG A 196 -34.69 -1.47 23.81
CA ARG A 196 -35.48 -2.68 23.53
C ARG A 196 -35.37 -3.74 24.62
N GLY A 197 -34.65 -3.46 25.72
CA GLY A 197 -34.44 -4.40 26.82
C GLY A 197 -33.62 -5.62 26.42
N LEU A 198 -32.76 -5.48 25.41
CA LEU A 198 -31.87 -6.52 24.91
C LEU A 198 -30.47 -6.34 25.52
N VAL A 199 -29.69 -7.43 25.57
CA VAL A 199 -28.32 -7.45 26.07
C VAL A 199 -27.47 -8.30 25.14
N LEU A 200 -26.21 -7.87 24.92
CA LEU A 200 -25.20 -8.63 24.20
C LEU A 200 -24.56 -9.63 25.15
N VAL A 201 -24.66 -10.92 24.83
CA VAL A 201 -24.07 -12.01 25.62
C VAL A 201 -23.03 -12.71 24.75
N ASN A 202 -21.85 -13.00 25.31
CA ASN A 202 -20.85 -13.81 24.63
C ASN A 202 -21.43 -15.20 24.31
N ALA A 203 -21.12 -15.71 23.12
CA ALA A 203 -21.54 -17.05 22.70
C ALA A 203 -21.01 -18.15 23.64
N ASP A 204 -19.87 -17.93 24.30
CA ASP A 204 -19.27 -18.83 25.30
C ASP A 204 -19.90 -18.73 26.71
N GLY A 205 -21.01 -17.99 26.86
CA GLY A 205 -21.77 -17.92 28.11
C GLY A 205 -21.00 -17.35 29.31
N SER A 206 -19.78 -16.87 29.12
CA SER A 206 -18.96 -16.24 30.15
C SER A 206 -19.19 -14.73 30.13
N GLU A 207 -19.73 -14.19 31.23
CA GLU A 207 -19.67 -12.75 31.45
C GLU A 207 -18.21 -12.38 31.75
N SER A 208 -17.44 -12.08 30.70
CA SER A 208 -16.37 -11.10 30.85
C SER A 208 -17.09 -9.79 31.13
N SER A 209 -17.10 -9.40 32.41
CA SER A 209 -17.45 -8.07 32.87
C SER A 209 -16.99 -7.05 31.83
N ALA A 210 -17.95 -6.45 31.13
CA ALA A 210 -17.73 -5.32 30.25
C ALA A 210 -17.36 -4.13 31.15
N GLY A 211 -16.15 -4.19 31.71
CA GLY A 211 -15.47 -3.05 32.27
C GLY A 211 -15.21 -2.10 31.12
N MET A 212 -15.92 -0.99 31.17
CA MET A 212 -15.67 0.21 30.39
C MET A 212 -14.19 0.62 30.55
N ALA A 213 -13.31 0.09 29.72
CA ALA A 213 -11.99 0.68 29.50
C ALA A 213 -12.20 1.83 28.50
N ASN A 214 -12.91 2.86 28.98
CA ASN A 214 -12.96 4.14 28.30
C ASN A 214 -11.53 4.67 28.16
N GLY A 215 -11.21 5.10 26.95
CA GLY A 215 -10.02 5.87 26.68
C GLY A 215 -10.08 7.18 27.47
N ASP A 216 -9.18 7.31 28.43
CA ASP A 216 -8.72 8.60 28.89
C ASP A 216 -7.18 8.56 28.95
N THR A 217 -6.57 8.95 27.85
CA THR A 217 -5.21 9.49 27.88
C THR A 217 -5.17 10.70 26.96
N GLY A 218 -6.13 11.60 27.19
CA GLY A 218 -6.10 12.96 26.72
C GLY A 218 -5.34 13.84 27.72
N GLN A 219 -4.03 13.66 27.87
CA GLN A 219 -3.18 14.67 28.49
C GLN A 219 -2.18 15.24 27.48
N SER A 220 -2.66 16.31 26.86
CA SER A 220 -1.91 17.55 26.59
C SER A 220 -0.51 17.61 27.20
N LEU A 221 0.52 17.39 26.38
CA LEU A 221 1.86 17.91 26.59
C LEU A 221 2.25 18.84 25.44
N LEU A 222 1.53 19.96 25.37
CA LEU A 222 2.04 21.21 24.85
C LEU A 222 2.51 22.04 26.06
N ASN A 223 3.82 22.09 26.29
CA ASN A 223 4.48 23.30 26.76
C ASN A 223 5.99 23.17 26.60
N GLY A 224 6.59 24.13 25.89
CA GLY A 224 8.03 24.37 25.91
C GLY A 224 8.36 25.45 26.93
N ALA A 225 9.51 25.33 27.61
CA ALA A 225 10.32 26.45 28.10
C ALA A 225 11.70 25.98 28.62
N ALA A 226 12.75 26.40 27.92
CA ALA A 226 14.05 26.94 28.33
C ALA A 226 14.82 26.49 29.61
N GLY A 227 16.16 26.33 29.43
CA GLY A 227 17.25 26.56 30.43
C GLY A 227 18.16 25.34 30.69
N SER A 228 19.32 25.21 30.03
CA SER A 228 20.72 25.43 30.54
C SER A 228 21.14 24.52 31.72
N GLU A 229 22.30 23.85 31.81
CA GLU A 229 23.61 23.91 31.14
C GLU A 229 24.50 22.71 31.58
N THR A 230 25.47 22.32 30.72
CA THR A 230 26.81 21.70 30.99
C THR A 230 26.94 20.39 31.82
N SER A 231 27.53 19.29 31.32
CA SER A 231 29.00 19.11 31.18
C SER A 231 29.37 17.81 30.40
N ARG A 232 30.46 17.87 29.61
CA ARG A 232 31.14 16.84 28.74
C ARG A 232 32.02 15.81 29.54
N PRO A 233 32.83 14.86 28.96
CA PRO A 233 33.16 14.53 27.54
C PRO A 233 33.31 13.01 27.14
N SER A 234 33.55 12.80 25.82
CA SER A 234 34.44 11.79 25.17
C SER A 234 33.95 10.35 24.87
N ALA A 235 33.78 10.03 23.57
CA ALA A 235 34.74 9.27 22.72
C ALA A 235 34.08 8.48 21.55
N ASN A 236 34.55 8.76 20.33
CA ASN A 236 34.69 7.91 19.13
C ASN A 236 33.68 6.79 18.80
N HIS A 237 32.94 6.96 17.68
CA HIS A 237 33.12 6.33 16.35
C HIS A 237 31.76 6.14 15.62
N PRO A 238 31.71 6.25 14.28
CA PRO A 238 30.47 6.30 13.52
C PRO A 238 30.10 4.93 12.96
N GLN A 239 28.83 4.52 13.06
CA GLN A 239 28.29 3.44 12.24
C GLN A 239 26.80 3.66 11.93
N SER A 240 26.53 3.66 10.63
CA SER A 240 25.22 3.55 9.97
C SER A 240 24.37 2.41 10.51
N PRO A 241 23.03 2.53 10.55
CA PRO A 241 22.17 1.37 10.66
C PRO A 241 21.87 0.81 9.26
N GLN A 242 22.55 -0.28 8.91
CA GLN A 242 22.03 -1.27 7.99
C GLN A 242 20.92 -2.08 8.68
N ALA A 243 19.88 -2.42 7.92
CA ALA A 243 18.96 -3.48 8.28
C ALA A 243 19.70 -4.83 8.44
N PRO A 244 19.16 -5.73 9.26
CA PRO A 244 19.06 -7.11 8.79
C PRO A 244 17.66 -7.69 8.98
N SER A 245 17.24 -8.39 7.94
CA SER A 245 16.14 -9.33 7.92
C SER A 245 16.45 -10.62 8.66
N SER A 246 15.35 -11.31 8.99
CA SER A 246 15.12 -12.76 9.12
C SER A 246 15.45 -13.52 10.41
N SER A 247 14.38 -14.18 10.89
CA SER A 247 14.26 -15.46 11.61
C SER A 247 14.85 -15.57 13.01
N ASP A 248 13.99 -15.36 14.02
CA ASP A 248 13.30 -16.47 14.70
C ASP A 248 12.37 -15.90 15.76
N GLY A 249 11.07 -16.08 15.57
CA GLY A 249 10.03 -15.57 16.46
C GLY A 249 8.90 -16.57 16.50
N ALA A 250 8.91 -17.37 17.56
CA ALA A 250 7.98 -18.45 17.83
C ALA A 250 6.53 -18.10 17.46
N LEU A 251 5.93 -18.96 16.64
CA LEU A 251 4.48 -19.05 16.45
C LEU A 251 3.83 -19.31 17.82
N LEU A 252 3.28 -18.26 18.43
CA LEU A 252 2.17 -18.41 19.35
C LEU A 252 0.89 -18.46 18.49
N PRO A 253 0.07 -19.52 18.59
CA PRO A 253 -1.24 -19.51 17.96
C PRO A 253 -2.13 -18.60 18.81
N ALA A 254 -2.16 -17.30 18.49
CA ALA A 254 -3.28 -16.48 18.88
C ALA A 254 -4.50 -16.99 18.11
N SER A 255 -5.21 -17.95 18.70
CA SER A 255 -6.59 -18.23 18.35
C SER A 255 -7.35 -16.91 18.54
N SER A 256 -7.59 -16.21 17.44
CA SER A 256 -8.64 -15.21 17.38
C SER A 256 -9.96 -15.97 17.49
N SER A 257 -10.35 -16.31 18.71
CA SER A 257 -11.75 -16.57 18.99
C SER A 257 -12.46 -15.26 18.65
N SER A 258 -13.14 -15.23 17.50
CA SER A 258 -14.13 -14.19 17.28
C SER A 258 -15.16 -14.40 18.39
N SER A 259 -15.10 -13.58 19.44
CA SER A 259 -16.14 -13.53 20.46
C SER A 259 -17.43 -13.18 19.74
N SER A 260 -18.19 -14.21 19.36
CA SER A 260 -19.49 -14.04 18.73
C SER A 260 -20.43 -13.56 19.83
N TYR A 261 -21.05 -12.41 19.64
CA TYR A 261 -22.03 -11.88 20.59
C TYR A 261 -23.44 -12.19 20.07
N THR A 262 -24.27 -12.76 20.93
CA THR A 262 -25.68 -13.03 20.65
C THR A 262 -26.53 -12.00 21.37
N ILE A 263 -27.54 -11.46 20.70
CA ILE A 263 -28.49 -10.51 21.28
C ILE A 263 -29.65 -11.30 21.90
N LEU A 264 -29.85 -11.14 23.21
CA LEU A 264 -30.92 -11.80 23.96
C LEU A 264 -31.75 -10.77 24.73
N SER A 265 -33.00 -11.07 25.03
CA SER A 265 -33.77 -10.25 25.98
C SER A 265 -33.13 -10.34 27.36
N LYS A 266 -33.21 -9.27 28.14
CA LYS A 266 -32.68 -9.23 29.50
C LYS A 266 -33.21 -10.38 30.37
N SER A 267 -34.52 -10.66 30.27
CA SER A 267 -35.15 -11.77 30.99
C SER A 267 -34.61 -13.14 30.57
N ASN A 268 -34.36 -13.36 29.27
CA ASN A 268 -33.81 -14.64 28.80
C ASN A 268 -32.34 -14.78 29.18
N ALA A 269 -31.57 -13.70 29.09
CA ALA A 269 -30.17 -13.69 29.52
C ALA A 269 -30.05 -14.02 31.02
N GLU A 270 -30.92 -13.46 31.87
CA GLU A 270 -30.99 -13.78 33.30
C GLU A 270 -31.40 -15.22 33.56
N ALA A 271 -32.41 -15.75 32.86
CA ALA A 271 -32.84 -17.14 32.99
C ALA A 271 -31.73 -18.14 32.61
N LEU A 272 -30.89 -17.80 31.63
CA LEU A 272 -29.74 -18.59 31.21
C LEU A 272 -28.56 -18.54 32.19
N LYS A 273 -28.59 -17.69 33.23
CA LYS A 273 -27.52 -17.65 34.24
C LYS A 273 -27.54 -18.86 35.18
N SER A 274 -28.73 -19.38 35.49
CA SER A 274 -28.90 -20.51 36.40
C SER A 274 -28.72 -21.89 35.73
N ILE A 275 -28.63 -21.91 34.40
CA ILE A 275 -28.57 -23.16 33.62
C ILE A 275 -27.11 -23.50 33.32
N CYS A 276 -26.73 -24.75 33.58
CA CYS A 276 -25.40 -25.27 33.30
C CYS A 276 -25.18 -25.43 31.79
N GLY A 277 -24.07 -24.90 31.28
CA GLY A 277 -23.67 -25.05 29.89
C GLY A 277 -22.49 -24.13 29.54
N SER A 278 -21.61 -24.60 28.67
CA SER A 278 -20.42 -23.88 28.21
C SER A 278 -20.72 -22.81 27.17
N ASP A 279 -21.84 -22.90 26.48
CA ASP A 279 -22.31 -21.93 25.49
C ASP A 279 -23.83 -21.80 25.58
N ILE A 280 -24.37 -20.79 24.89
CA ILE A 280 -25.83 -20.52 24.87
C ILE A 280 -26.57 -21.74 24.31
N ASP A 281 -26.01 -22.42 23.32
CA ASP A 281 -26.64 -23.58 22.66
C ASP A 281 -26.71 -24.80 23.59
N ALA A 282 -25.68 -25.09 24.39
CA ALA A 282 -25.72 -26.14 25.41
C ALA A 282 -26.73 -25.83 26.52
N LYS A 283 -26.86 -24.55 26.92
CA LYS A 283 -27.88 -24.13 27.88
C LYS A 283 -29.30 -24.29 27.31
N ILE A 284 -29.50 -24.03 26.02
CA ILE A 284 -30.80 -24.29 25.36
C ILE A 284 -31.05 -25.80 25.26
N ALA A 285 -30.03 -26.60 24.94
CA ALA A 285 -30.16 -28.05 24.84
C ALA A 285 -30.61 -28.69 26.15
N THR A 286 -30.03 -28.29 27.28
CA THR A 286 -30.44 -28.78 28.62
C THR A 286 -31.89 -28.41 28.94
N LEU A 287 -32.32 -27.18 28.65
CA LEU A 287 -33.73 -26.77 28.80
C LEU A 287 -34.69 -27.60 27.93
N LEU A 288 -34.30 -27.92 26.69
CA LEU A 288 -35.11 -28.74 25.80
C LEU A 288 -35.22 -30.18 26.31
N GLU A 289 -34.16 -30.72 26.92
CA GLU A 289 -34.17 -32.04 27.54
C GLU A 289 -35.10 -32.08 28.76
N GLU A 290 -35.02 -31.09 29.65
CA GLU A 290 -35.92 -30.96 30.81
C GLU A 290 -37.38 -30.85 30.36
N ARG A 291 -37.66 -30.01 29.36
CA ARG A 291 -38.99 -29.89 28.76
C ARG A 291 -39.49 -31.22 28.17
N ALA A 292 -38.61 -32.02 27.58
CA ALA A 292 -38.97 -33.34 27.05
C ALA A 292 -39.38 -34.30 28.16
N LYS A 293 -38.63 -34.35 29.27
CA LYS A 293 -38.96 -35.16 30.46
C LYS A 293 -40.30 -34.77 31.08
N ASP A 294 -40.55 -33.47 31.23
CA ASP A 294 -41.82 -32.97 31.74
C ASP A 294 -42.99 -33.31 30.81
N LYS A 295 -42.79 -33.23 29.49
CA LYS A 295 -43.80 -33.61 28.51
C LYS A 295 -44.13 -35.10 28.57
N GLU A 296 -43.14 -35.97 28.69
CA GLU A 296 -43.35 -37.42 28.88
C GLU A 296 -44.13 -37.69 30.17
N ARG A 297 -43.81 -36.97 31.26
CA ARG A 297 -44.57 -37.07 32.51
C ARG A 297 -46.01 -36.60 32.37
N ILE A 298 -46.27 -35.56 31.58
CA ILE A 298 -47.64 -35.12 31.27
C ILE A 298 -48.38 -36.17 30.43
N GLU A 299 -47.73 -36.78 29.44
CA GLU A 299 -48.35 -37.81 28.59
C GLU A 299 -48.71 -39.07 29.37
N THR A 300 -47.81 -39.54 30.24
CA THR A 300 -48.10 -40.65 31.16
C THR A 300 -49.25 -40.34 32.11
N LEU A 301 -49.29 -39.14 32.71
CA LEU A 301 -50.41 -38.72 33.56
C LEU A 301 -51.73 -38.62 32.77
N LYS A 302 -51.69 -38.16 31.51
CA LYS A 302 -52.88 -38.14 30.63
C LYS A 302 -53.36 -39.54 30.29
N LEU A 303 -52.44 -40.47 30.07
CA LEU A 303 -52.75 -41.88 29.82
C LEU A 303 -53.45 -42.50 31.03
N HIS A 304 -52.91 -42.31 32.24
CA HIS A 304 -53.59 -42.76 33.47
C HIS A 304 -54.98 -42.15 33.64
N LEU A 305 -55.16 -40.87 33.29
CA LEU A 305 -56.47 -40.22 33.34
C LEU A 305 -57.44 -40.80 32.29
N ALA A 306 -56.95 -41.15 31.10
CA ALA A 306 -57.74 -41.80 30.06
C ALA A 306 -58.16 -43.22 30.47
N GLU A 307 -57.24 -44.01 31.04
CA GLU A 307 -57.51 -45.35 31.57
C GLU A 307 -58.60 -45.30 32.66
N GLU A 308 -58.53 -44.35 33.59
CA GLU A 308 -59.56 -44.17 34.61
C GLU A 308 -60.91 -43.76 34.01
N ARG A 309 -60.93 -42.91 32.98
CA ARG A 309 -62.16 -42.54 32.27
C ARG A 309 -62.78 -43.74 31.54
N GLU A 310 -61.98 -44.56 30.87
CA GLU A 310 -62.45 -45.77 30.20
C GLU A 310 -62.99 -46.79 31.20
N ARG A 311 -62.33 -46.94 32.36
CA ARG A 311 -62.81 -47.78 33.46
C ARG A 311 -64.20 -47.33 33.95
N ILE A 312 -64.41 -46.02 34.11
CA ILE A 312 -65.71 -45.45 34.48
C ILE A 312 -66.74 -45.69 33.38
N GLU A 313 -66.39 -45.49 32.11
CA GLU A 313 -67.29 -45.72 30.97
C GLU A 313 -67.69 -47.21 30.85
N LEU A 314 -66.76 -48.13 31.07
CA LEU A 314 -67.04 -49.57 31.07
C LEU A 314 -68.01 -49.95 32.19
N VAL A 315 -67.84 -49.37 33.38
CA VAL A 315 -68.78 -49.53 34.51
C VAL A 315 -70.18 -49.01 34.14
N GLN A 316 -70.26 -47.84 33.48
CA GLN A 316 -71.54 -47.29 33.00
C GLN A 316 -72.17 -48.13 31.87
N LYS A 317 -71.38 -48.71 30.98
CA LYS A 317 -71.85 -49.61 29.90
C LYS A 317 -72.40 -50.93 30.46
N LEU A 318 -71.77 -51.47 31.50
CA LEU A 318 -72.29 -52.65 32.20
C LEU A 318 -73.60 -52.32 32.92
N ASP A 319 -73.71 -51.14 33.53
CA ASP A 319 -74.91 -50.66 34.24
C ASP A 319 -76.08 -50.37 33.28
N THR A 320 -75.80 -49.89 32.07
CA THR A 320 -76.82 -49.66 31.01
C THR A 320 -77.21 -50.94 30.28
N ARG A 321 -76.30 -51.90 30.09
CA ARG A 321 -76.62 -53.25 29.58
C ARG A 321 -77.46 -54.05 30.57
N ALA A 322 -77.24 -53.88 31.87
CA ALA A 322 -78.08 -54.46 32.92
C ALA A 322 -79.53 -53.90 32.91
N LYS A 323 -79.76 -52.74 32.27
CA LYS A 323 -81.07 -52.08 32.16
C LYS A 323 -81.86 -52.44 30.88
N GLY A 324 -81.44 -53.45 30.11
CA GLY A 324 -82.26 -54.09 29.08
C GLY A 324 -82.66 -53.18 27.90
N GLY A 325 -81.78 -53.04 26.91
CA GLY A 325 -82.07 -52.31 25.67
C GLY A 325 -82.95 -53.09 24.69
N ASP A 326 -83.99 -52.43 24.19
CA ASP A 326 -85.02 -52.94 23.28
C ASP A 326 -84.41 -53.44 21.93
N PRO A 327 -84.61 -54.70 21.51
CA PRO A 327 -83.94 -55.30 20.34
C PRO A 327 -84.28 -54.64 18.99
N GLU A 328 -85.40 -53.94 18.89
CA GLU A 328 -85.83 -53.25 17.65
C GLU A 328 -85.02 -51.96 17.37
N ASN A 329 -84.68 -51.18 18.39
CA ASN A 329 -83.82 -50.00 18.21
C ASN A 329 -82.41 -50.39 17.75
N LEU A 330 -81.90 -51.53 18.22
CA LEU A 330 -80.61 -52.06 17.78
C LEU A 330 -80.67 -52.50 16.31
N ARG A 331 -81.76 -53.14 15.89
CA ARG A 331 -81.98 -53.54 14.50
C ARG A 331 -82.04 -52.34 13.56
N GLN A 332 -82.74 -51.28 13.96
CA GLN A 332 -82.84 -50.05 13.18
C GLN A 332 -81.50 -49.30 13.09
N ALA A 333 -80.74 -49.23 14.20
CA ALA A 333 -79.39 -48.65 14.21
C ALA A 333 -78.40 -49.43 13.32
N VAL A 334 -78.46 -50.76 13.35
CA VAL A 334 -77.64 -51.63 12.47
C VAL A 334 -77.99 -51.41 11.00
N GLN A 335 -79.27 -51.20 10.68
CA GLN A 335 -79.71 -50.95 9.31
C GLN A 335 -79.27 -49.55 8.82
N ALA A 336 -79.35 -48.52 9.65
CA ALA A 336 -78.85 -47.18 9.36
C ALA A 336 -77.33 -47.18 9.13
N ALA A 337 -76.57 -47.86 10.00
CA ALA A 337 -75.12 -48.03 9.85
C ALA A 337 -74.74 -48.75 8.54
N ARG A 338 -75.57 -49.72 8.11
CA ARG A 338 -75.38 -50.42 6.83
C ARG A 338 -75.57 -49.50 5.62
N SER A 339 -76.57 -48.63 5.65
CA SER A 339 -76.79 -47.64 4.59
C SER A 339 -75.64 -46.62 4.53
N GLN A 340 -75.20 -46.13 5.70
CA GLN A 340 -74.06 -45.21 5.78
C GLN A 340 -72.75 -45.87 5.29
N ALA A 341 -72.54 -47.15 5.59
CA ALA A 341 -71.38 -47.89 5.09
C ALA A 341 -71.38 -48.02 3.55
N GLN A 342 -72.55 -48.19 2.93
CA GLN A 342 -72.67 -48.23 1.46
C GLN A 342 -72.37 -46.86 0.82
N GLU A 343 -72.80 -45.77 1.43
CA GLU A 343 -72.50 -44.41 0.96
C GLU A 343 -71.00 -44.12 1.04
N TYR A 344 -70.34 -44.45 2.16
CA TYR A 344 -68.88 -44.31 2.28
C TYR A 344 -68.14 -45.18 1.27
N LYS A 345 -68.61 -46.42 1.03
CA LYS A 345 -68.04 -47.28 -0.01
C LYS A 345 -68.10 -46.60 -1.39
N PHE A 346 -69.25 -46.03 -1.76
CA PHE A 346 -69.41 -45.32 -3.04
C PHE A 346 -68.50 -44.09 -3.12
N ARG A 347 -68.41 -43.29 -2.05
CA ARG A 347 -67.53 -42.11 -2.02
C ARG A 347 -66.05 -42.47 -2.14
N VAL A 348 -65.62 -43.56 -1.51
CA VAL A 348 -64.26 -44.09 -1.63
C VAL A 348 -64.01 -44.54 -3.07
N GLU A 349 -64.95 -45.23 -3.70
CA GLU A 349 -64.81 -45.69 -5.08
C GLU A 349 -64.74 -44.53 -6.08
N GLN A 350 -65.53 -43.48 -5.88
CA GLN A 350 -65.44 -42.24 -6.64
C GLN A 350 -64.10 -41.52 -6.45
N ALA A 351 -63.61 -41.45 -5.20
CA ALA A 351 -62.29 -40.86 -4.90
C ALA A 351 -61.16 -41.67 -5.56
N ASN A 352 -61.24 -43.00 -5.52
CA ASN A 352 -60.27 -43.89 -6.18
C ASN A 352 -60.24 -43.68 -7.69
N GLN A 353 -61.39 -43.55 -8.36
CA GLN A 353 -61.44 -43.23 -9.79
C GLN A 353 -60.76 -41.88 -10.10
N LYS A 354 -60.98 -40.87 -9.26
CA LYS A 354 -60.34 -39.56 -9.41
C LYS A 354 -58.82 -39.65 -9.20
N ILE A 355 -58.36 -40.42 -8.22
CA ILE A 355 -56.93 -40.69 -7.99
C ILE A 355 -56.31 -41.31 -9.23
N THR A 356 -56.91 -42.36 -9.80
CA THR A 356 -56.40 -43.00 -11.04
C THR A 356 -56.33 -42.02 -12.21
N GLY A 357 -57.32 -41.12 -12.34
CA GLY A 357 -57.28 -40.06 -13.35
C GLY A 357 -56.11 -39.09 -13.16
N LEU A 358 -55.91 -38.61 -11.92
CA LEU A 358 -54.81 -37.71 -11.59
C LEU A 358 -53.44 -38.38 -11.74
N GLU A 359 -53.31 -39.66 -11.40
CA GLU A 359 -52.10 -40.45 -11.61
C GLU A 359 -51.74 -40.54 -13.11
N GLY A 360 -52.73 -40.72 -13.98
CA GLY A 360 -52.53 -40.69 -15.44
C GLY A 360 -52.03 -39.33 -15.95
N ASP A 361 -52.60 -38.23 -15.42
CA ASP A 361 -52.14 -36.88 -15.74
C ASP A 361 -50.71 -36.62 -15.25
N ILE A 362 -50.36 -37.08 -14.05
CA ILE A 362 -49.00 -37.01 -13.50
C ILE A 362 -48.03 -37.72 -14.45
N ILE A 363 -48.30 -38.96 -14.85
CA ILE A 363 -47.44 -39.72 -15.77
C ILE A 363 -47.23 -38.98 -17.10
N ARG A 364 -48.30 -38.38 -17.64
CA ARG A 364 -48.21 -37.61 -18.89
C ARG A 364 -47.37 -36.34 -18.73
N LEU A 365 -47.58 -35.59 -17.65
CA LEU A 365 -46.82 -34.37 -17.33
C LEU A 365 -45.35 -34.68 -17.05
N GLU A 366 -45.05 -35.73 -16.28
CA GLU A 366 -43.70 -36.22 -16.07
C GLU A 366 -43.01 -36.59 -17.38
N GLY A 367 -43.74 -37.23 -18.31
CA GLY A 367 -43.26 -37.51 -19.65
C GLY A 367 -42.94 -36.23 -20.44
N GLN A 368 -43.74 -35.18 -20.31
CA GLN A 368 -43.45 -33.88 -20.92
C GLN A 368 -42.21 -33.23 -20.31
N VAL A 369 -42.09 -33.22 -18.98
CA VAL A 369 -40.94 -32.66 -18.26
C VAL A 369 -39.65 -33.37 -18.68
N LYS A 370 -39.65 -34.70 -18.80
CA LYS A 370 -38.49 -35.46 -19.29
C LYS A 370 -38.09 -35.02 -20.70
N ARG A 371 -39.05 -34.85 -21.62
CA ARG A 371 -38.76 -34.37 -22.98
C ARG A 371 -38.20 -32.94 -22.99
N PHE A 372 -38.81 -32.03 -22.24
CA PHE A 372 -38.31 -30.64 -22.16
C PHE A 372 -36.93 -30.57 -21.53
N LYS A 373 -36.64 -31.41 -20.54
CA LYS A 373 -35.32 -31.54 -19.94
C LYS A 373 -34.27 -31.94 -20.97
N THR A 374 -34.52 -33.01 -21.74
CA THR A 374 -33.59 -33.44 -22.80
C THR A 374 -33.41 -32.36 -23.88
N ILE A 375 -34.47 -31.64 -24.25
CA ILE A 375 -34.37 -30.50 -25.19
C ILE A 375 -33.47 -29.40 -24.63
N ALA A 376 -33.63 -29.05 -23.35
CA ALA A 376 -32.81 -28.04 -22.69
C ALA A 376 -31.33 -28.45 -22.60
N GLU A 377 -31.04 -29.71 -22.21
CA GLU A 377 -29.67 -30.26 -22.17
C GLU A 377 -29.02 -30.25 -23.56
N ASN A 378 -29.78 -30.61 -24.61
CA ASN A 378 -29.27 -30.54 -25.99
C ASN A 378 -29.01 -29.10 -26.44
N ALA A 379 -29.83 -28.13 -26.02
CA ALA A 379 -29.62 -26.71 -26.33
C ALA A 379 -28.37 -26.17 -25.61
N GLU A 380 -28.16 -26.54 -24.34
CA GLU A 380 -26.98 -26.15 -23.56
C GLU A 380 -25.69 -26.68 -24.19
N THR A 381 -25.67 -27.95 -24.60
CA THR A 381 -24.50 -28.53 -25.28
C THR A 381 -24.21 -27.84 -26.63
N GLN A 382 -25.24 -27.46 -27.40
CA GLN A 382 -25.06 -26.67 -28.63
C GLN A 382 -24.53 -25.26 -28.34
N GLU A 383 -25.01 -24.60 -27.29
CA GLU A 383 -24.51 -23.28 -26.89
C GLU A 383 -23.02 -23.34 -26.52
N ASP A 384 -22.60 -24.37 -25.80
CA ASP A 384 -21.21 -24.57 -25.42
C ASP A 384 -20.30 -24.84 -26.62
N GLN A 385 -20.76 -25.62 -27.60
CA GLN A 385 -20.04 -25.81 -28.87
C GLN A 385 -19.85 -24.47 -29.60
N LEU A 386 -20.91 -23.69 -29.75
CA LEU A 386 -20.83 -22.36 -30.39
C LEU A 386 -19.91 -21.40 -29.62
N LYS A 387 -19.90 -21.45 -28.28
CA LYS A 387 -18.95 -20.68 -27.46
C LYS A 387 -17.51 -21.10 -27.71
N GLN A 388 -17.24 -22.38 -27.86
CA GLN A 388 -15.89 -22.89 -28.18
C GLN A 388 -15.46 -22.45 -29.58
N GLU A 389 -16.32 -22.59 -30.59
CA GLU A 389 -16.05 -22.13 -31.96
C GLU A 389 -15.81 -20.63 -32.03
N LYS A 390 -16.64 -19.83 -31.32
CA LYS A 390 -16.43 -18.38 -31.21
C LYS A 390 -15.04 -18.04 -30.66
N ARG A 391 -14.59 -18.73 -29.60
CA ARG A 391 -13.25 -18.53 -29.04
C ARG A 391 -12.16 -18.92 -30.02
N LYS A 392 -12.35 -20.01 -30.78
CA LYS A 392 -11.41 -20.49 -31.81
C LYS A 392 -11.27 -19.46 -32.92
N ILE A 393 -12.38 -19.05 -33.55
CA ILE A 393 -12.38 -18.04 -34.62
C ILE A 393 -11.76 -16.73 -34.13
N HIS A 394 -12.02 -16.34 -32.88
CA HIS A 394 -11.44 -15.11 -32.33
C HIS A 394 -9.92 -15.21 -32.10
N ARG A 395 -9.36 -16.41 -31.86
CA ARG A 395 -7.91 -16.63 -31.84
C ARG A 395 -7.34 -16.56 -33.25
N GLU A 396 -7.95 -17.27 -34.21
CA GLU A 396 -7.55 -17.25 -35.62
C GLU A 396 -7.57 -15.82 -36.20
N LEU A 397 -8.58 -15.02 -35.84
CA LEU A 397 -8.66 -13.61 -36.21
C LEU A 397 -7.46 -12.80 -35.67
N ARG A 398 -7.06 -13.01 -34.42
CA ARG A 398 -5.90 -12.31 -33.83
C ARG A 398 -4.59 -12.73 -34.49
N GLU A 399 -4.44 -14.02 -34.79
CA GLU A 399 -3.29 -14.54 -35.51
C GLU A 399 -3.21 -13.94 -36.93
N ALA A 400 -4.33 -13.90 -37.66
CA ALA A 400 -4.40 -13.26 -38.97
C ALA A 400 -4.14 -11.74 -38.93
N LEU A 401 -4.57 -11.04 -37.87
CA LEU A 401 -4.23 -9.63 -37.69
C LEU A 401 -2.73 -9.44 -37.44
N SER A 402 -2.11 -10.30 -36.62
CA SER A 402 -0.66 -10.28 -36.40
C SER A 402 0.11 -10.46 -37.72
N THR A 403 -0.29 -11.43 -38.56
CA THR A 403 0.38 -11.65 -39.85
C THR A 403 0.19 -10.47 -40.81
N ILE A 404 -0.97 -9.82 -40.78
CA ILE A 404 -1.20 -8.58 -41.55
C ILE A 404 -0.24 -7.47 -41.08
N ASP A 405 -0.07 -7.29 -39.77
CA ASP A 405 0.81 -6.24 -39.23
C ASP A 405 2.29 -6.54 -39.53
N ASP A 406 2.70 -7.80 -39.45
CA ASP A 406 4.04 -8.26 -39.88
C ASP A 406 4.28 -7.92 -41.36
N LEU A 407 3.36 -8.34 -42.24
CA LEU A 407 3.45 -8.07 -43.68
C LEU A 407 3.41 -6.56 -44.00
N LYS A 408 2.62 -5.76 -43.27
CA LYS A 408 2.63 -4.30 -43.42
C LYS A 408 4.00 -3.71 -43.04
N SER A 409 4.63 -4.21 -41.99
CA SER A 409 5.96 -3.75 -41.55
C SER A 409 7.05 -4.12 -42.56
N GLU A 410 6.97 -5.32 -43.15
CA GLU A 410 7.83 -5.76 -44.23
C GLU A 410 7.64 -4.91 -45.48
N ASN A 411 6.39 -4.69 -45.88
CA ASN A 411 6.04 -3.89 -47.04
C ASN A 411 6.53 -2.43 -46.88
N SER A 412 6.33 -1.82 -45.70
CA SER A 412 6.91 -0.51 -45.37
C SER A 412 8.45 -0.49 -45.49
N THR A 413 9.11 -1.59 -45.11
CA THR A 413 10.56 -1.73 -45.24
C THR A 413 11.00 -1.89 -46.69
N LEU A 414 10.27 -2.67 -47.49
CA LEU A 414 10.50 -2.83 -48.93
C LEU A 414 10.25 -1.54 -49.69
N GLN A 415 9.17 -0.82 -49.38
CA GLN A 415 8.86 0.48 -49.95
C GLN A 415 10.00 1.48 -49.68
N ARG A 416 10.52 1.53 -48.45
CA ARG A 416 11.71 2.33 -48.12
C ARG A 416 12.95 1.93 -48.94
N LYS A 417 13.13 0.65 -49.27
CA LYS A 417 14.23 0.20 -50.15
C LYS A 417 14.01 0.63 -51.60
N ILE A 418 12.78 0.53 -52.11
CA ILE A 418 12.41 0.97 -53.46
C ILE A 418 12.58 2.49 -53.58
N ASP A 419 12.15 3.26 -52.58
CA ASP A 419 12.31 4.72 -52.56
C ASP A 419 13.79 5.13 -52.59
N LYS A 420 14.67 4.37 -51.94
CA LYS A 420 16.13 4.58 -52.01
C LYS A 420 16.68 4.29 -53.41
N LEU A 421 16.24 3.20 -54.04
CA LEU A 421 16.67 2.82 -55.38
C LEU A 421 16.11 3.75 -56.47
N SER A 422 14.89 4.24 -56.32
CA SER A 422 14.24 5.18 -57.26
C SER A 422 14.74 6.62 -57.11
N ARG A 423 15.26 7.01 -55.93
CA ARG A 423 16.02 8.26 -55.75
C ARG A 423 17.43 8.20 -56.34
N SER A 424 17.89 7.03 -56.78
CA SER A 424 19.11 6.89 -57.58
C SER A 424 18.79 7.28 -59.04
N PRO A 425 19.48 8.24 -59.65
CA PRO A 425 19.11 8.77 -60.96
C PRO A 425 19.32 7.73 -62.08
N PRO A 426 18.54 7.77 -63.17
CA PRO A 426 18.69 6.84 -64.27
C PRO A 426 19.90 7.24 -65.11
N GLY A 427 20.96 6.43 -65.02
CA GLY A 427 22.02 6.38 -66.02
C GLY A 427 23.42 6.51 -65.44
N VAL A 428 24.06 5.36 -65.20
CA VAL A 428 25.27 4.93 -65.95
C VAL A 428 25.30 3.39 -65.93
N PRO A 429 25.56 2.70 -67.06
CA PRO A 429 25.56 1.25 -67.12
C PRO A 429 26.90 0.69 -66.63
N SER A 430 26.86 -0.36 -65.83
CA SER A 430 28.01 -1.26 -65.72
C SER A 430 27.58 -2.67 -65.31
N GLY A 431 27.33 -3.47 -66.35
CA GLY A 431 28.03 -4.74 -66.56
C GLY A 431 27.95 -5.85 -65.51
N SER A 432 27.47 -7.00 -66.01
CA SER A 432 27.97 -8.35 -65.71
C SER A 432 27.33 -9.09 -64.54
N GLY A 433 26.60 -10.16 -64.86
CA GLY A 433 26.17 -11.13 -63.87
C GLY A 433 25.03 -12.08 -64.25
N LEU A 434 24.75 -12.31 -65.54
CA LEU A 434 23.92 -13.45 -65.95
C LEU A 434 24.64 -14.75 -65.52
N ARG A 435 24.15 -15.37 -64.45
CA ARG A 435 24.40 -16.79 -64.15
C ARG A 435 23.06 -17.50 -64.00
N PHE A 436 22.63 -18.10 -65.10
CA PHE A 436 21.71 -19.24 -65.11
C PHE A 436 22.36 -20.42 -64.38
N TYR A 437 21.71 -20.94 -63.34
CA TYR A 437 21.77 -22.33 -62.86
C TYR A 437 20.44 -22.57 -62.11
N ARG A 438 19.41 -23.16 -62.73
CA ARG A 438 19.16 -24.60 -62.92
C ARG A 438 18.88 -25.35 -61.61
N GLY A 439 17.59 -25.51 -61.31
CA GLY A 439 16.96 -26.80 -60.99
C GLY A 439 16.96 -27.31 -59.54
N SER A 440 15.76 -27.66 -59.08
CA SER A 440 15.30 -28.71 -58.12
C SER A 440 14.22 -28.11 -57.21
N SER A 441 12.93 -28.44 -57.25
CA SER A 441 12.22 -29.73 -57.38
C SER A 441 12.58 -30.75 -56.29
N GLN A 442 11.91 -30.63 -55.14
CA GLN A 442 11.48 -31.70 -54.22
C GLN A 442 10.56 -31.00 -53.19
N ALA A 443 9.24 -31.21 -53.10
CA ALA A 443 8.50 -32.45 -52.89
C ALA A 443 8.96 -33.21 -51.63
N ARG A 444 8.50 -32.78 -50.45
CA ARG A 444 7.61 -33.56 -49.57
C ARG A 444 7.03 -32.70 -48.46
#